data_AF-A0A7V8WID0-F1
#
_entry.id   AF-A0A7V8WID0-F1
#
_cell.length_a   1.000
_cell.length_b   1.000
_cell.length_c   1.000
_cell.angle_alpha   90.00
_cell.angle_beta   90.00
_cell.angle_gamma   90.00
#
_symmetry.space_group_name_H-M   'P 1'
#
loop_
_entity.id
_entity.type
_entity.pdbx_description
1 polymer ?
#
loop_
_entity_poly.entity_id
_entity_poly.type
_entity_poly.pdbx_seq_one_letter_code
_entity_poly.pdbx_strand_id
1 'polypeptide(L)'
;GHDGSLTTVHANTPRDALSRIETMIAMGATNLPERAMRQQIASAIQLVIQQSRMSDGTRKVTSISEITGMEGEVITMQEIYCFEKLGVTQDGKVIGRFRATGVRPKACERLKTAGIHLPPDMFEGITEVR
;
A
#
# COMPACT_ATOMS: atom_id res chain seq x y z
N GLY A 1 14.41 -16.67 3.01
CA GLY A 1 13.18 -15.94 3.37
C GLY A 1 12.04 -16.92 3.50
N HIS A 2 11.01 -16.58 4.28
CA HIS A 2 9.72 -17.28 4.23
C HIS A 2 8.77 -16.43 3.39
N ASP A 3 8.41 -16.95 2.22
CA ASP A 3 7.40 -16.31 1.37
C ASP A 3 6.04 -16.30 2.08
N GLY A 4 5.19 -15.33 1.73
CA GLY A 4 3.84 -15.21 2.30
C GLY A 4 3.75 -14.51 3.65
N SER A 5 4.78 -13.75 4.04
CA SER A 5 4.74 -12.94 5.26
C SER A 5 3.75 -11.78 5.15
N LEU A 6 2.97 -11.54 6.20
CA LEU A 6 2.07 -10.41 6.35
C LEU A 6 2.19 -9.84 7.76
N THR A 7 2.13 -8.52 7.88
CA THR A 7 2.16 -7.84 9.17
C THR A 7 1.35 -6.55 9.11
N THR A 8 1.16 -5.90 10.25
CA THR A 8 0.45 -4.63 10.38
C THR A 8 1.29 -3.61 11.11
N VAL A 9 1.25 -2.35 10.68
CA VAL A 9 1.90 -1.23 11.37
C VAL A 9 0.91 -0.07 11.45
N HIS A 10 0.91 0.63 12.59
CA HIS A 10 0.13 1.86 12.74
C HIS A 10 0.82 3.00 11.99
N ALA A 11 0.20 3.48 10.92
CA ALA A 11 0.69 4.59 10.11
C ALA A 11 -0.46 5.38 9.50
N ASN A 12 -0.22 6.68 9.26
CA ASN A 12 -1.23 7.57 8.69
C ASN A 12 -1.28 7.50 7.16
N THR A 13 -0.19 7.07 6.52
CA THR A 13 -0.08 6.90 5.06
C THR A 13 0.83 5.70 4.74
N PRO A 14 0.77 5.16 3.50
CA PRO A 14 1.72 4.15 3.05
C PRO A 14 3.20 4.57 3.21
N ARG A 15 3.51 5.86 2.98
CA ARG A 15 4.87 6.39 3.15
C ARG A 15 5.29 6.49 4.61
N ASP A 16 4.39 6.93 5.48
CA ASP A 16 4.62 6.95 6.94
C ASP A 16 4.87 5.52 7.48
N ALA A 17 4.19 4.51 6.91
CA ALA A 17 4.43 3.11 7.28
C ALA A 17 5.89 2.69 7.05
N LEU A 18 6.49 3.06 5.92
CA LEU A 18 7.90 2.77 5.64
C LEU A 18 8.82 3.50 6.61
N SER A 19 8.60 4.78 6.86
CA SER A 19 9.42 5.56 7.81
C SER A 19 9.35 4.98 9.23
N ARG A 20 8.19 4.46 9.65
CA ARG A 20 8.05 3.78 10.95
C ARG A 20 8.79 2.45 10.98
N ILE A 21 8.79 1.69 9.89
CA ILE A 21 9.58 0.47 9.77
C ILE A 21 11.08 0.78 9.82
N GLU A 22 11.53 1.83 9.14
CA GLU A 22 12.93 2.32 9.24
C GLU A 22 13.31 2.60 10.69
N THR A 23 12.47 3.34 11.44
CA THR A 23 12.69 3.62 12.87
C THR A 23 12.71 2.33 13.71
N MET A 24 11.79 1.39 13.47
CA MET A 24 11.77 0.12 14.22
C MET A 24 13.03 -0.72 13.99
N ILE A 25 13.55 -0.75 12.76
CA ILE A 25 14.82 -1.43 12.45
C ILE A 25 15.96 -0.75 13.20
N ALA A 26 16.05 0.58 13.16
CA ALA A 26 17.08 1.33 13.87
C ALA A 26 17.06 1.10 15.40
N MET A 27 15.86 0.99 16.00
CA MET A 27 15.69 0.69 17.42
C MET A 27 16.06 -0.76 17.79
N GLY A 28 16.03 -1.69 16.84
CA GLY A 28 16.39 -3.10 17.01
C GLY A 28 17.89 -3.37 17.22
N ALA A 29 18.68 -2.33 17.50
CA ALA A 29 20.13 -2.38 17.72
C ALA A 29 20.94 -2.89 16.52
N THR A 30 20.44 -2.70 15.29
CA THR A 30 21.21 -2.99 14.08
C THR A 30 22.05 -1.79 13.66
N ASN A 31 23.38 -1.92 13.66
CA ASN A 31 24.31 -0.94 13.06
C ASN A 31 24.31 -1.01 11.51
N LEU A 32 23.12 -1.01 10.90
CA LEU A 32 22.96 -0.99 9.46
C LEU A 32 23.06 0.45 8.95
N PRO A 33 23.86 0.74 7.91
CA PRO A 33 23.79 2.01 7.21
C PRO A 33 22.35 2.28 6.71
N GLU A 34 21.89 3.54 6.72
CA GLU A 34 20.51 3.88 6.32
C GLU A 34 20.12 3.31 4.97
N ARG A 35 21.00 3.44 3.98
CA ARG A 35 20.82 2.87 2.65
C ARG A 35 20.56 1.36 2.69
N ALA A 36 21.32 0.63 3.51
CA ALA A 36 21.17 -0.81 3.64
C ALA A 36 19.83 -1.17 4.29
N MET A 37 19.37 -0.41 5.30
CA MET A 37 18.03 -0.60 5.88
C MET A 37 16.94 -0.39 4.82
N ARG A 38 17.00 0.71 4.07
CA ARG A 38 16.02 1.00 3.01
C ARG A 38 16.02 -0.08 1.92
N GLN A 39 17.19 -0.61 1.56
CA GLN A 39 17.31 -1.73 0.63
C GLN A 39 16.63 -2.99 1.17
N GLN A 40 16.81 -3.31 2.45
CA GLN A 40 16.13 -4.44 3.10
C GLN A 40 14.61 -4.27 3.03
N ILE A 41 14.10 -3.10 3.42
CA ILE A 41 12.67 -2.78 3.36
C ILE A 41 12.13 -2.91 1.93
N ALA A 42 12.79 -2.28 0.96
CA ALA A 42 12.35 -2.26 -0.43
C ALA A 42 12.37 -3.66 -1.09
N SER A 43 13.26 -4.54 -0.64
CA SER A 43 13.32 -5.93 -1.11
C SER A 43 12.29 -6.84 -0.42
N ALA A 44 11.99 -6.57 0.85
CA ALA A 44 11.16 -7.43 1.68
C ALA A 44 9.65 -7.13 1.51
N ILE A 45 9.28 -5.88 1.25
CA ILE A 45 7.87 -5.45 1.17
C ILE A 45 7.47 -5.28 -0.29
N GLN A 46 6.39 -5.93 -0.71
CA GLN A 46 5.86 -5.80 -2.08
C GLN A 46 4.68 -4.84 -2.15
N LEU A 47 3.73 -4.98 -1.23
CA LEU A 47 2.48 -4.22 -1.22
C LEU A 47 2.26 -3.59 0.15
N VAL A 48 1.71 -2.38 0.14
CA VAL A 48 1.23 -1.66 1.31
C VAL A 48 -0.26 -1.38 1.13
N ILE A 49 -1.09 -1.96 2.01
CA ILE A 49 -2.54 -1.76 2.01
C ILE A 49 -2.88 -0.84 3.17
N GLN A 50 -3.23 0.41 2.87
CA GLN A 50 -3.65 1.38 3.87
C GLN A 50 -5.13 1.22 4.18
N GLN A 51 -5.45 1.03 5.45
CA GLN A 51 -6.83 1.04 5.94
C GLN A 51 -7.01 2.22 6.90
N SER A 52 -8.08 2.99 6.68
CA SER A 52 -8.39 4.17 7.51
C SER A 52 -9.78 4.06 8.11
N ARG A 53 -9.95 4.61 9.32
CA ARG A 53 -11.26 4.79 9.94
C ARG A 53 -11.87 6.10 9.44
N MET A 54 -13.09 6.01 8.92
CA MET A 54 -13.85 7.11 8.38
C MET A 54 -14.60 7.87 9.48
N SER A 55 -15.08 9.08 9.15
CA SER A 55 -15.82 9.93 10.09
C SER A 55 -17.15 9.33 10.55
N ASP A 56 -17.72 8.40 9.77
CA ASP A 56 -18.92 7.63 10.10
C ASP A 56 -18.63 6.36 10.92
N GLY A 57 -17.37 6.16 11.33
CA GLY A 57 -16.92 5.00 12.09
C GLY A 57 -16.58 3.77 11.25
N THR A 58 -16.89 3.76 9.95
CA THR A 58 -16.54 2.65 9.04
C THR A 58 -15.04 2.56 8.82
N ARG A 59 -14.55 1.39 8.39
CA ARG A 59 -13.16 1.18 7.97
C ARG A 59 -13.16 0.91 6.47
N LYS A 60 -12.32 1.63 5.73
CA LYS A 60 -12.17 1.43 4.28
C LYS A 60 -10.68 1.33 3.94
N VAL A 61 -10.36 0.51 2.94
CA VAL A 61 -9.01 0.48 2.35
C VAL A 61 -8.85 1.76 1.53
N THR A 62 -8.00 2.69 1.97
CA THR A 62 -7.88 3.99 1.32
C THR A 62 -6.81 4.06 0.25
N SER A 63 -5.85 3.14 0.29
CA SER A 63 -4.78 3.06 -0.70
C SER A 63 -4.26 1.62 -0.78
N ILE A 64 -3.93 1.18 -1.99
CA ILE A 64 -3.11 -0.01 -2.22
C ILE A 64 -1.93 0.46 -3.05
N SER A 65 -0.73 0.34 -2.51
CA SER A 65 0.51 0.76 -3.18
C SER A 65 1.48 -0.40 -3.32
N GLU A 66 2.20 -0.45 -4.43
CA GLU A 66 3.32 -1.36 -4.64
C GLU A 66 4.65 -0.65 -4.40
N ILE A 67 5.57 -1.32 -3.70
CA ILE A 67 6.95 -0.87 -3.60
C ILE A 67 7.69 -1.26 -4.88
N THR A 68 8.22 -0.26 -5.59
CA THR A 68 8.83 -0.45 -6.91
C THR A 68 10.35 -0.59 -6.86
N GLY A 69 10.95 -0.44 -5.67
CA GLY A 69 12.39 -0.52 -5.42
C GLY A 69 12.91 0.76 -4.78
N MET A 70 14.11 1.18 -5.18
CA MET A 70 14.74 2.42 -4.71
C MET A 70 15.28 3.25 -5.87
N GLU A 71 15.24 4.56 -5.71
CA GLU A 71 15.92 5.52 -6.55
C GLU A 71 16.87 6.35 -5.66
N GLY A 72 18.17 6.14 -5.82
CA GLY A 72 19.16 6.67 -4.89
C GLY A 72 18.92 6.15 -3.46
N GLU A 73 18.59 7.08 -2.55
CA GLU A 73 18.32 6.80 -1.14
C GLU A 73 16.82 6.73 -0.80
N VAL A 74 15.94 6.86 -1.80
CA VAL A 74 14.49 6.95 -1.60
C VAL A 74 13.83 5.65 -2.02
N ILE A 75 13.02 5.06 -1.12
CA ILE A 75 12.12 3.96 -1.48
C ILE A 75 11.00 4.50 -2.38
N THR A 76 10.88 3.90 -3.55
CA THR A 76 9.88 4.26 -4.56
C THR A 76 8.65 3.38 -4.42
N MET A 77 7.48 3.97 -4.67
CA MET A 77 6.21 3.28 -4.62
C MET A 77 5.26 3.84 -5.66
N GLN A 78 4.33 3.01 -6.12
CA GLN A 78 3.26 3.39 -7.02
C GLN A 78 1.91 3.00 -6.44
N GLU A 79 0.96 3.92 -6.43
CA GLU A 79 -0.40 3.65 -5.98
C GLU A 79 -1.17 2.95 -7.10
N ILE A 80 -1.83 1.83 -6.77
CA ILE A 80 -2.61 1.00 -7.69
C ILE A 80 -4.10 1.32 -7.55
N TYR A 81 -4.55 1.52 -6.31
CA TYR A 81 -5.93 1.91 -6.01
C TYR A 81 -5.95 2.98 -4.93
N CYS A 82 -6.92 3.88 -5.01
CA CYS A 82 -7.22 4.84 -3.97
C CYS A 82 -8.72 4.91 -3.69
N PHE A 83 -9.06 5.30 -2.46
CA PHE A 83 -10.43 5.68 -2.09
C PHE A 83 -10.55 7.20 -2.14
N GLU A 84 -11.51 7.69 -2.93
CA GLU A 84 -11.84 9.10 -3.02
C GLU A 84 -13.08 9.38 -2.18
N LYS A 85 -12.92 10.15 -1.10
CA LYS A 85 -14.06 10.66 -0.33
C LYS A 85 -14.74 11.77 -1.12
N LEU A 86 -15.98 11.55 -1.51
CA LEU A 86 -16.78 12.51 -2.27
C LEU A 86 -17.65 13.39 -1.37
N GLY A 87 -17.98 12.93 -0.17
CA GLY A 87 -18.78 13.71 0.77
C GLY A 87 -19.31 12.88 1.93
N VAL A 88 -20.40 13.36 2.50
CA VAL A 88 -21.18 12.67 3.53
C VAL A 88 -22.67 12.79 3.23
N THR A 89 -23.46 11.77 3.55
CA THR A 89 -24.93 11.83 3.49
C THR A 89 -25.47 12.71 4.62
N GLN A 90 -26.77 13.04 4.57
CA GLN A 90 -27.45 13.75 5.66
C GLN A 90 -27.39 13.00 7.00
N ASP A 91 -27.39 11.66 6.95
CA ASP A 91 -27.25 10.79 8.13
C ASP A 91 -25.78 10.64 8.57
N GLY A 92 -24.85 11.40 7.99
CA GLY A 92 -23.43 11.40 8.34
C GLY A 92 -22.59 10.25 7.76
N LYS A 93 -23.15 9.43 6.87
CA LYS A 93 -22.40 8.31 6.23
C LYS A 93 -21.44 8.82 5.18
N VAL A 94 -20.24 8.24 5.10
CA VAL A 94 -19.24 8.65 4.12
C VAL A 94 -19.59 8.12 2.74
N ILE A 95 -19.72 9.05 1.78
CA ILE A 95 -19.87 8.75 0.36
C ILE A 95 -18.48 8.79 -0.28
N GLY A 96 -18.13 7.77 -1.03
CA GLY A 96 -16.92 7.79 -1.82
C GLY A 96 -16.90 6.71 -2.89
N ARG A 97 -15.73 6.55 -3.50
CA ARG A 97 -15.52 5.55 -4.55
C ARG A 97 -14.11 5.00 -4.47
N PHE A 98 -13.96 3.74 -4.85
CA PHE A 98 -12.67 3.16 -5.15
C PHE A 98 -12.32 3.48 -6.60
N ARG A 99 -11.13 4.01 -6.84
CA ARG A 99 -10.62 4.29 -8.16
C ARG A 99 -9.32 3.52 -8.39
N ALA A 100 -9.25 2.82 -9.50
CA ALA A 100 -7.98 2.28 -10.00
C ALA A 100 -7.17 3.42 -10.64
N THR A 101 -5.86 3.42 -10.42
CA THR A 101 -4.98 4.49 -10.94
C THR A 101 -4.59 4.26 -12.41
N GLY A 102 -4.92 3.10 -12.99
CA GLY A 102 -4.42 2.66 -14.30
C GLY A 102 -3.04 1.99 -14.24
N VAL A 103 -2.39 2.01 -13.08
CA VAL A 103 -1.09 1.37 -12.88
C VAL A 103 -1.26 -0.14 -12.84
N ARG A 104 -0.56 -0.85 -13.74
CA ARG A 104 -0.42 -2.31 -13.69
C ARG A 104 0.79 -2.67 -12.82
N PRO A 105 0.60 -3.31 -11.66
CA PRO A 105 1.70 -3.58 -10.74
C PRO A 105 2.60 -4.71 -11.24
N LYS A 106 3.89 -4.66 -10.89
CA LYS A 106 4.86 -5.72 -11.19
C LYS A 106 4.49 -7.03 -10.49
N ALA A 107 3.78 -6.95 -9.36
CA ALA A 107 3.20 -8.07 -8.65
C ALA A 107 2.32 -8.96 -9.56
N CYS A 108 1.70 -8.41 -10.61
CA CYS A 108 0.94 -9.20 -11.59
C CYS A 108 1.79 -10.26 -12.27
N GLU A 109 3.05 -9.96 -12.63
CA GLU A 109 3.93 -10.94 -13.27
C GLU A 109 4.31 -12.07 -12.31
N ARG A 110 4.52 -11.75 -11.03
CA ARG A 110 4.76 -12.75 -9.97
C ARG A 110 3.54 -13.64 -9.76
N LEU A 111 2.35 -13.05 -9.69
CA LEU A 111 1.09 -13.78 -9.55
C LEU A 111 0.85 -14.68 -10.77
N LYS A 112 1.09 -14.17 -11.98
CA LYS A 112 0.97 -14.93 -13.23
C LYS A 112 1.90 -16.14 -13.24
N THR A 113 3.15 -15.97 -12.80
CA THR A 113 4.14 -17.07 -12.68
C THR A 113 3.71 -18.10 -11.63
N ALA A 114 2.93 -17.69 -10.62
CA ALA A 114 2.30 -18.58 -9.64
C ALA A 114 0.97 -19.19 -10.13
N GLY A 115 0.58 -19.00 -11.38
CA GLY A 115 -0.67 -19.50 -11.96
C GLY A 115 -1.92 -18.66 -11.64
N ILE A 116 -1.75 -17.49 -11.02
CA ILE A 116 -2.83 -16.56 -10.70
C ILE A 116 -2.92 -15.50 -11.80
N HIS A 117 -3.98 -15.57 -12.59
CA HIS A 117 -4.25 -14.61 -13.67
C HIS A 117 -5.23 -13.55 -13.19
N LEU A 118 -4.77 -12.30 -13.11
CA LEU A 118 -5.65 -11.18 -12.81
C LEU A 118 -6.30 -10.64 -14.10
N PRO A 119 -7.61 -10.35 -14.08
CA PRO A 119 -8.30 -9.71 -15.20
C PRO A 119 -7.63 -8.38 -15.59
N PRO A 120 -7.39 -8.11 -16.90
CA PRO A 120 -6.72 -6.89 -17.32
C PRO A 120 -7.46 -5.60 -16.95
N ASP A 121 -8.77 -5.64 -16.90
CA ASP A 121 -9.69 -4.54 -16.57
C ASP A 121 -9.75 -4.24 -15.07
N MET A 122 -9.19 -5.11 -14.22
CA MET A 122 -9.16 -4.92 -12.78
C MET A 122 -8.51 -3.59 -12.35
N PHE A 123 -7.47 -3.16 -13.08
CA PHE A 123 -6.71 -1.94 -12.80
C PHE A 123 -7.27 -0.69 -13.48
N GLU A 124 -8.51 -0.78 -13.97
CA GLU A 124 -9.20 0.28 -14.68
C GLU A 124 -10.56 0.55 -14.02
N GLY A 125 -11.04 1.79 -14.15
CA GLY A 125 -12.39 2.14 -13.73
C GLY A 125 -12.54 2.59 -12.27
N ILE A 126 -13.81 2.75 -11.92
CA ILE A 126 -14.29 3.37 -10.68
C ILE A 126 -15.43 2.50 -10.15
N THR A 127 -15.38 2.19 -8.86
CA THR A 127 -16.46 1.53 -8.14
C THR A 127 -17.01 2.46 -7.07
N GLU A 128 -18.23 2.92 -7.27
CA GLU A 128 -18.96 3.74 -6.29
C GLU A 128 -19.29 2.89 -5.05
N VAL A 129 -19.07 3.45 -3.86
CA VAL A 129 -19.39 2.80 -2.58
C VAL A 129 -20.18 3.73 -1.69
N ARG A 130 -21.42 3.33 -1.42
CA ARG A 130 -22.34 4.01 -0.50
C ARG A 130 -22.04 3.70 0.96
#